data_AF-A0A7J8E5A4-F1
#
_entry.id   AF-A0A7J8E5A4-F1
#
_cell.length_a   1.000
_cell.length_b   1.000
_cell.length_c   1.000
_cell.angle_alpha   90.00
_cell.angle_beta   90.00
_cell.angle_gamma   90.00
#
_symmetry.space_group_name_H-M   'P 1'
#
loop_
_entity.id
_entity.type
_entity.pdbx_description
1 polymer ?
#
loop_
_entity_poly.entity_id
_entity_poly.type
_entity_poly.pdbx_seq_one_letter_code
_entity_poly.pdbx_strand_id
1 'polypeptide(L)'
;MPGVMVGEIGKKLGQNGIDNGFAMFHQVRIPRQNLLNRLGDVTPEGTYVSSFKDARQRFGMSLRSLSGGRVFIMTMSAVNLKLAVSIAIRFSATRRQFGPEDGEEVPVLEFPMQQWRLLPYLAATYALDHFSRSLCMDLVQQQRGLQGSSQSAWQVRGGAQVPAASSV
;
A
#
# COMPACT_ATOMS: atom_id res chain seq x y z
N MET A 1 29.55 -1.48 6.45
CA MET A 1 29.51 -2.81 7.10
C MET A 1 30.26 -3.79 6.21
N PRO A 2 31.21 -4.58 6.74
CA PRO A 2 31.90 -5.60 5.94
C PRO A 2 30.91 -6.59 5.31
N GLY A 3 31.16 -6.99 4.06
CA GLY A 3 30.31 -7.93 3.32
C GLY A 3 28.97 -7.35 2.83
N VAL A 4 28.68 -6.06 3.04
CA VAL A 4 27.48 -5.39 2.48
C VAL A 4 27.90 -4.48 1.34
N MET A 5 27.36 -4.72 0.15
CA MET A 5 27.47 -3.82 -0.99
C MET A 5 26.10 -3.20 -1.25
N VAL A 6 26.04 -1.88 -1.37
CA VAL A 6 24.84 -1.13 -1.74
C VAL A 6 25.17 -0.18 -2.88
N GLY A 7 24.18 0.12 -3.71
CA GLY A 7 24.33 1.11 -4.78
C GLY A 7 22.99 1.55 -5.32
N GLU A 8 22.99 2.58 -6.16
CA GLU A 8 21.77 3.07 -6.81
C GLU A 8 21.43 2.24 -8.05
N ILE A 9 20.13 2.12 -8.35
CA ILE A 9 19.67 1.51 -9.61
C ILE A 9 19.77 2.46 -10.80
N GLY A 10 20.01 3.75 -10.55
CA GLY A 10 20.09 4.81 -11.56
C GLY A 10 18.75 5.48 -11.88
N LYS A 11 18.67 6.02 -13.09
CA LYS A 11 17.56 6.88 -13.53
C LYS A 11 16.28 6.08 -13.75
N LYS A 12 15.16 6.64 -13.28
CA LYS A 12 13.81 6.06 -13.35
C LYS A 12 12.92 6.88 -14.28
N LEU A 13 11.84 6.27 -14.78
CA LEU A 13 10.81 6.96 -15.57
C LEU A 13 10.16 8.11 -14.80
N GLY A 14 9.99 7.95 -13.49
CA GLY A 14 9.47 8.95 -12.57
C GLY A 14 9.97 8.70 -11.15
N GLN A 15 9.53 9.54 -10.20
CA GLN A 15 9.95 9.43 -8.78
C GLN A 15 11.48 9.42 -8.60
N ASN A 16 12.20 10.22 -9.39
CA ASN A 16 13.66 10.29 -9.34
C ASN A 16 14.20 10.85 -8.00
N GLY A 17 13.35 11.49 -7.19
CA GLY A 17 13.68 11.89 -5.81
C GLY A 17 13.68 10.76 -4.79
N ILE A 18 13.34 9.53 -5.18
CA ILE A 18 13.46 8.34 -4.32
C ILE A 18 14.75 7.60 -4.67
N ASP A 19 15.59 7.40 -3.66
CA ASP A 19 16.92 6.75 -3.67
C ASP A 19 16.84 5.22 -3.75
N ASN A 20 16.01 4.71 -4.68
CA ASN A 20 15.92 3.28 -4.92
C ASN A 20 17.31 2.71 -5.29
N GLY A 21 17.73 1.69 -4.55
CA GLY A 21 19.02 1.03 -4.71
C GLY A 21 18.94 -0.49 -4.76
N PHE A 22 20.10 -1.12 -4.88
CA PHE A 22 20.29 -2.55 -4.70
C PHE A 22 21.15 -2.80 -3.46
N ALA A 23 21.02 -4.00 -2.91
CA ALA A 23 21.87 -4.49 -1.83
C ALA A 23 22.33 -5.93 -2.11
N MET A 24 23.60 -6.21 -1.89
CA MET A 24 24.18 -7.55 -1.96
C MET A 24 24.89 -7.86 -0.65
N PHE A 25 24.70 -9.08 -0.16
CA PHE A 25 25.24 -9.54 1.12
C PHE A 25 26.19 -10.71 0.86
N HIS A 26 27.45 -10.56 1.23
CA HIS A 26 28.48 -11.59 1.16
C HIS A 26 28.78 -12.12 2.56
N GLN A 27 28.18 -13.26 2.90
CA GLN A 27 28.34 -13.96 4.19
C GLN A 27 28.16 -13.08 5.44
N VAL A 28 27.25 -12.11 5.37
CA VAL A 28 26.97 -11.20 6.49
C VAL A 28 26.33 -11.98 7.65
N ARG A 29 26.96 -11.91 8.83
CA ARG A 29 26.45 -12.52 10.07
C ARG A 29 25.69 -11.48 10.89
N ILE A 30 24.50 -11.83 11.36
CA ILE A 30 23.66 -11.02 12.25
C ILE A 30 23.23 -11.85 13.47
N PRO A 31 22.98 -11.23 14.63
CA PRO A 31 22.42 -11.93 15.79
C PRO A 31 21.07 -12.58 15.45
N ARG A 32 20.79 -13.75 16.03
CA ARG A 32 19.50 -14.46 15.86
C ARG A 32 18.31 -13.57 16.24
N GLN A 33 18.50 -12.73 17.24
CA GLN A 33 17.50 -11.80 17.79
C GLN A 33 17.05 -10.74 16.77
N ASN A 34 17.80 -10.53 15.68
CA ASN A 34 17.41 -9.63 14.60
C ASN A 34 16.33 -10.23 13.68
N LEU A 35 16.00 -11.51 13.84
CA LEU A 35 14.92 -12.16 13.11
C LEU A 35 13.55 -11.63 13.57
N LEU A 36 12.73 -11.18 12.62
CA LEU A 36 11.32 -10.86 12.89
C LEU A 36 10.52 -12.14 13.09
N ASN A 37 10.45 -12.62 14.34
CA ASN A 37 9.98 -13.96 14.69
C ASN A 37 8.48 -14.06 15.07
N ARG A 38 7.67 -13.02 14.81
CA ARG A 38 6.25 -12.97 15.24
C ARG A 38 5.40 -14.15 14.73
N LEU A 39 5.68 -14.64 13.53
CA LEU A 39 4.91 -15.70 12.87
C LEU A 39 5.63 -17.06 12.89
N GLY A 40 6.83 -17.11 13.46
CA GLY A 40 7.68 -18.28 13.53
C GLY A 40 9.09 -17.89 13.96
N ASP A 41 9.70 -18.71 14.80
CA ASP A 41 11.01 -18.47 15.40
C ASP A 41 11.95 -19.65 15.13
N VAL A 42 13.23 -19.45 15.43
CA VAL A 42 14.26 -20.48 15.40
C VAL A 42 14.91 -20.52 16.78
N THR A 43 14.94 -21.69 17.43
CA THR A 43 15.55 -21.83 18.77
C THR A 43 17.08 -21.67 18.72
N PRO A 44 17.76 -21.45 19.85
CA PRO A 44 19.23 -21.40 19.88
C PRO A 44 19.91 -22.65 19.30
N GLU A 45 19.25 -23.80 19.38
CA GLU A 45 19.69 -25.09 18.84
C GLU A 45 19.43 -25.22 17.33
N GLY A 46 18.79 -24.22 16.71
CA GLY A 46 18.50 -24.20 15.26
C GLY A 46 17.17 -24.83 14.86
N THR A 47 16.27 -25.13 15.80
CA THR A 47 14.97 -25.74 15.48
C THR A 47 13.93 -24.69 15.12
N TYR A 48 13.25 -24.84 13.97
CA TYR A 48 12.15 -23.96 13.60
C TYR A 48 10.87 -24.25 14.41
N VAL A 49 10.26 -23.21 14.96
CA VAL A 49 9.02 -23.29 15.76
C VAL A 49 7.99 -22.26 15.28
N SER A 50 6.71 -22.61 15.34
CA SER A 50 5.61 -21.73 14.92
C SER A 50 4.38 -21.99 15.79
N SER A 51 3.68 -20.92 16.16
CA SER A 51 2.38 -21.01 16.85
C SER A 51 1.24 -21.43 15.92
N PHE A 52 1.43 -21.28 14.61
CA PHE A 52 0.49 -21.74 13.59
C PHE A 52 0.74 -23.20 13.26
N LYS A 53 -0.30 -24.04 13.43
CA LYS A 53 -0.30 -25.44 13.00
C LYS A 53 -0.43 -25.59 11.49
N ASP A 54 -1.24 -24.72 10.87
CA ASP A 54 -1.47 -24.71 9.42
C ASP A 54 -0.56 -23.68 8.72
N ALA A 55 0.25 -24.16 7.77
CA ALA A 55 1.11 -23.33 6.95
C ALA A 55 0.34 -22.30 6.11
N ARG A 56 -0.88 -22.62 5.66
CA ARG A 56 -1.73 -21.72 4.87
C ARG A 56 -2.20 -20.53 5.70
N GLN A 57 -2.62 -20.77 6.94
CA GLN A 57 -2.98 -19.70 7.88
C GLN A 57 -1.80 -18.78 8.18
N ARG A 58 -0.61 -19.35 8.43
CA ARG A 58 0.62 -18.56 8.66
C ARG A 58 0.94 -17.68 7.46
N PHE A 59 0.88 -18.23 6.25
CA PHE A 59 1.12 -17.48 5.02
C PHE A 59 0.10 -16.33 4.84
N GLY A 60 -1.19 -16.60 5.08
CA GLY A 60 -2.23 -15.58 5.07
C GLY A 60 -1.97 -14.44 6.07
N MET A 61 -1.46 -14.76 7.25
CA MET A 61 -1.06 -13.77 8.26
C MET A 61 0.15 -12.94 7.85
N SER A 62 1.12 -13.51 7.11
CA SER A 62 2.24 -12.76 6.53
C SER A 62 1.77 -11.78 5.46
N LEU A 63 0.82 -12.19 4.62
CA LEU A 63 0.29 -11.33 3.55
C LEU A 63 -0.69 -10.26 4.04
N ARG A 64 -1.19 -10.37 5.28
CA ARG A 64 -2.17 -9.42 5.85
C ARG A 64 -1.69 -7.97 5.80
N SER A 65 -0.38 -7.73 5.96
CA SER A 65 0.20 -6.39 5.89
C SER A 65 0.03 -5.74 4.51
N LEU A 66 -0.06 -6.54 3.43
CA LEU A 66 -0.20 -6.04 2.06
C LEU A 66 -1.58 -5.46 1.77
N SER A 67 -2.61 -5.87 2.53
CA SER A 67 -3.98 -5.37 2.33
C SER A 67 -4.08 -3.86 2.51
N GLY A 68 -3.39 -3.30 3.51
CA GLY A 68 -3.33 -1.85 3.70
C GLY A 68 -2.68 -1.11 2.55
N GLY A 69 -1.58 -1.64 2.03
CA GLY A 69 -0.92 -1.08 0.85
C GLY A 69 -1.82 -1.07 -0.38
N ARG A 70 -2.61 -2.14 -0.61
CA ARG A 70 -3.54 -2.21 -1.76
C ARG A 70 -4.64 -1.16 -1.68
N VAL A 71 -5.26 -1.00 -0.50
CA VAL A 71 -6.29 0.03 -0.30
C VAL A 71 -5.69 1.43 -0.47
N PHE A 72 -4.48 1.66 0.04
CA PHE A 72 -3.77 2.93 -0.14
C PHE A 72 -3.51 3.24 -1.63
N ILE A 73 -2.99 2.27 -2.39
CA ILE A 73 -2.75 2.43 -3.85
C ILE A 73 -4.05 2.77 -4.57
N MET A 74 -5.15 2.10 -4.22
CA MET A 74 -6.46 2.36 -4.82
C MET A 74 -6.95 3.80 -4.54
N THR A 75 -6.83 4.26 -3.29
CA THR A 75 -7.19 5.65 -2.92
C THR A 75 -6.32 6.66 -3.66
N MET A 76 -5.00 6.45 -3.74
CA MET A 76 -4.10 7.33 -4.49
C MET A 76 -4.44 7.35 -5.99
N SER A 77 -4.85 6.22 -6.55
CA SER A 77 -5.25 6.11 -7.95
C SER A 77 -6.52 6.93 -8.22
N ALA A 78 -7.49 6.90 -7.31
CA ALA A 78 -8.69 7.74 -7.41
C ALA A 78 -8.35 9.24 -7.36
N VAL A 79 -7.41 9.65 -6.51
CA VAL A 79 -6.92 11.04 -6.46
C VAL A 79 -6.25 11.44 -7.76
N ASN A 80 -5.38 10.60 -8.31
CA ASN A 80 -4.72 10.88 -9.59
C ASN A 80 -5.74 11.01 -10.74
N LEU A 81 -6.78 10.17 -10.76
CA LEU A 81 -7.85 10.25 -11.75
C LEU A 81 -8.64 11.56 -11.62
N LYS A 82 -8.97 11.99 -10.39
CA LYS A 82 -9.61 13.31 -10.14
C LYS A 82 -8.81 14.45 -10.75
N LEU A 83 -7.49 14.47 -10.55
CA LEU A 83 -6.62 15.50 -11.08
C LEU A 83 -6.58 15.46 -12.61
N ALA A 84 -6.34 14.28 -13.19
CA ALA A 84 -6.25 14.12 -14.64
C ALA A 84 -7.55 14.51 -15.36
N VAL A 85 -8.69 14.01 -14.88
CA VAL A 85 -10.01 14.29 -15.49
C VAL A 85 -10.38 15.76 -15.33
N SER A 86 -10.09 16.37 -14.19
CA SER A 86 -10.34 17.81 -13.96
C SER A 86 -9.57 18.67 -14.95
N ILE A 87 -8.28 18.39 -15.16
CA ILE A 87 -7.44 19.09 -16.15
C ILE A 87 -8.03 18.90 -17.56
N ALA A 88 -8.32 17.65 -17.94
CA ALA A 88 -8.79 17.31 -19.29
C ALA A 88 -10.13 17.97 -19.63
N ILE A 89 -11.09 17.96 -18.70
CA ILE A 89 -12.43 18.56 -18.92
C ILE A 89 -12.32 20.07 -19.00
N ARG A 90 -11.59 20.73 -18.08
CA ARG A 90 -11.41 22.19 -18.10
C ARG A 90 -10.72 22.67 -19.38
N PHE A 91 -9.69 21.96 -19.81
CA PHE A 91 -9.04 22.24 -21.09
C PHE A 91 -9.99 22.02 -22.27
N SER A 92 -10.76 20.93 -22.27
CA SER A 92 -11.70 20.61 -23.36
C SER A 92 -12.85 21.63 -23.46
N ALA A 93 -13.27 22.23 -22.34
CA ALA A 93 -14.31 23.26 -22.31
C ALA A 93 -13.84 24.63 -22.85
N THR A 94 -12.52 24.87 -22.88
CA THR A 94 -11.93 26.16 -23.30
C THR A 94 -11.23 26.07 -24.65
N ARG A 95 -10.68 24.91 -25.00
CA ARG A 95 -10.07 24.66 -26.31
C ARG A 95 -11.18 24.59 -27.38
N ARG A 96 -11.16 25.54 -28.30
CA ARG A 96 -12.01 25.54 -29.50
C ARG A 96 -11.18 25.02 -30.68
N GLN A 97 -11.75 24.14 -31.48
CA GLN A 97 -11.13 23.64 -32.70
C GLN A 97 -12.17 22.97 -33.59
N PHE A 98 -12.25 23.39 -34.85
CA PHE A 98 -13.31 23.03 -35.79
C PHE A 98 -14.69 23.55 -35.38
N GLY A 99 -15.60 23.61 -36.34
CA GLY A 99 -16.94 24.15 -36.16
C GLY A 99 -17.70 24.19 -37.48
N PRO A 100 -18.91 24.77 -37.50
CA PRO A 100 -19.63 25.06 -38.74
C PRO A 100 -18.77 25.91 -39.69
N GLU A 101 -18.89 25.73 -41.00
CA GLU A 101 -18.07 26.46 -41.99
C GLU A 101 -18.20 27.99 -41.87
N ASP A 102 -19.39 28.48 -41.55
CA ASP A 102 -19.70 29.91 -41.38
C ASP A 102 -19.88 30.32 -39.90
N GLY A 103 -19.36 29.52 -38.95
CA GLY A 103 -19.54 29.72 -37.52
C GLY A 103 -18.24 29.86 -36.73
N GLU A 104 -18.35 30.35 -35.49
CA GLU A 104 -17.25 30.29 -34.54
C GLU A 104 -16.90 28.82 -34.23
N GLU A 105 -15.60 28.52 -34.09
CA GLU A 105 -15.17 27.20 -33.63
C GLU A 105 -15.87 26.82 -32.33
N VAL A 106 -16.21 25.55 -32.13
CA VAL A 106 -16.87 25.11 -30.88
C VAL A 106 -15.86 24.52 -29.91
N PRO A 107 -16.08 24.62 -28.58
CA PRO A 107 -15.27 23.91 -27.60
C PRO A 107 -15.22 22.42 -27.91
N VAL A 108 -14.04 21.81 -27.80
CA VAL A 108 -13.87 20.40 -28.16
C VAL A 108 -14.69 19.46 -27.27
N LEU A 109 -15.10 19.91 -26.08
CA LEU A 109 -16.01 19.19 -25.19
C LEU A 109 -17.43 19.01 -25.78
N GLU A 110 -17.84 19.83 -26.75
CA GLU A 110 -19.16 19.71 -27.39
C GLU A 110 -19.22 18.53 -28.36
N PHE A 111 -18.07 18.01 -28.81
CA PHE A 111 -18.06 16.85 -29.69
C PHE A 111 -18.40 15.57 -28.93
N PRO A 112 -19.38 14.77 -29.39
CA PRO A 112 -19.76 13.52 -28.73
C PRO A 112 -18.57 12.59 -28.51
N MET A 113 -17.66 12.47 -29.49
CA MET A 113 -16.47 11.63 -29.36
C MET A 113 -15.59 12.03 -28.16
N GLN A 114 -15.43 13.34 -27.90
CA GLN A 114 -14.66 13.83 -26.76
C GLN A 114 -15.40 13.55 -25.43
N GLN A 115 -16.72 13.71 -25.42
CA GLN A 115 -17.56 13.37 -24.26
C GLN A 115 -17.49 11.88 -23.93
N TRP A 116 -17.62 11.00 -24.93
CA TRP A 116 -17.49 9.55 -24.78
C TRP A 116 -16.12 9.15 -24.21
N ARG A 117 -15.07 9.90 -24.50
CA ARG A 117 -13.73 9.66 -23.96
C ARG A 117 -13.51 10.20 -22.55
N LEU A 118 -14.26 11.20 -22.09
CA LEU A 118 -14.01 11.88 -20.80
C LEU A 118 -15.07 11.60 -19.74
N LEU A 119 -16.36 11.66 -20.10
CA LEU A 119 -17.47 11.58 -19.14
C LEU A 119 -17.55 10.22 -18.44
N PRO A 120 -17.25 9.06 -19.07
CA PRO A 120 -17.19 7.79 -18.35
C PRO A 120 -16.12 7.78 -17.26
N TYR A 121 -14.96 8.41 -17.48
CA TYR A 121 -13.92 8.52 -16.45
C TYR A 121 -14.29 9.51 -15.35
N LEU A 122 -15.04 10.57 -15.66
CA LEU A 122 -15.63 11.43 -14.63
C LEU A 122 -16.59 10.64 -13.74
N ALA A 123 -17.52 9.89 -14.31
CA ALA A 123 -18.43 9.03 -13.55
C ALA A 123 -17.66 7.98 -12.72
N ALA A 124 -16.67 7.31 -13.33
CA ALA A 124 -15.81 6.36 -12.64
C ALA A 124 -15.05 6.99 -11.47
N THR A 125 -14.65 8.25 -11.59
CA THR A 125 -13.96 8.98 -10.51
C THR A 125 -14.82 9.07 -9.25
N TYR A 126 -16.11 9.40 -9.38
CA TYR A 126 -17.03 9.45 -8.23
C TYR A 126 -17.25 8.06 -7.63
N ALA A 127 -17.47 7.05 -8.48
CA ALA A 127 -17.69 5.67 -8.03
C ALA A 127 -16.46 5.12 -7.27
N LEU A 128 -15.26 5.29 -7.85
CA LEU A 128 -14.00 4.82 -7.27
C LEU A 128 -13.63 5.58 -5.99
N ASP A 129 -13.90 6.89 -5.92
CA ASP A 129 -13.67 7.65 -4.70
C ASP A 129 -14.54 7.15 -3.56
N HIS A 130 -15.84 7.02 -3.80
CA HIS A 130 -16.77 6.51 -2.79
C HIS A 130 -16.38 5.10 -2.33
N PHE A 131 -16.13 4.20 -3.27
CA PHE A 131 -15.72 2.83 -2.98
C PHE A 131 -14.41 2.79 -2.17
N SER A 132 -13.41 3.59 -2.57
CA SER A 132 -12.11 3.61 -1.87
C SER A 132 -12.20 4.13 -0.44
N ARG A 133 -13.05 5.12 -0.19
CA ARG A 133 -13.29 5.65 1.15
C ARG A 133 -14.00 4.62 2.02
N SER A 134 -15.03 3.96 1.49
CA SER A 134 -15.74 2.89 2.22
C SER A 134 -14.77 1.77 2.61
N LEU A 135 -14.02 1.24 1.63
CA LEU A 135 -13.10 0.13 1.86
C LEU A 135 -11.98 0.50 2.84
N CYS A 136 -11.52 1.75 2.82
CA CYS A 136 -10.55 2.24 3.79
C CYS A 136 -11.12 2.24 5.21
N MET A 137 -12.35 2.73 5.39
CA MET A 137 -13.02 2.72 6.69
C MET A 137 -13.22 1.29 7.21
N ASP A 138 -13.66 0.38 6.36
CA ASP A 138 -13.84 -1.04 6.71
C ASP A 138 -12.51 -1.67 7.15
N LEU A 139 -11.42 -1.39 6.43
CA LEU A 139 -10.10 -1.89 6.78
C LEU A 139 -9.60 -1.33 8.13
N VAL A 140 -9.80 -0.03 8.37
CA VAL A 140 -9.42 0.61 9.64
C VAL A 140 -10.22 0.03 10.79
N GLN A 141 -11.52 -0.20 10.62
CA GLN A 141 -12.35 -0.84 11.63
C GLN A 141 -11.87 -2.26 11.94
N GLN A 142 -11.54 -3.04 10.91
CA GLN A 142 -11.00 -4.39 11.08
C GLN A 142 -9.64 -4.38 11.81
N GLN A 143 -8.76 -3.42 11.48
CA GLN A 143 -7.47 -3.28 12.14
C GLN A 143 -7.61 -2.90 13.62
N ARG A 144 -8.53 -1.97 13.95
CA ARG A 144 -8.83 -1.59 15.34
C ARG A 144 -9.37 -2.76 16.15
N GLY A 145 -10.31 -3.53 15.58
CA GLY A 145 -10.86 -4.72 16.23
C GLY A 145 -9.77 -5.74 16.61
N LEU A 146 -8.83 -5.97 15.71
CA LEU A 146 -7.73 -6.91 15.96
C LEU A 146 -6.67 -6.38 16.92
N GLN A 147 -6.39 -5.07 16.92
CA GLN A 147 -5.50 -4.48 17.92
C GLN A 147 -6.06 -4.66 19.33
N GLY A 148 -7.37 -4.44 19.51
CA GLY A 148 -8.07 -4.72 20.77
C GLY A 148 -7.98 -6.18 21.22
N SER A 149 -8.15 -7.14 20.30
CA SER A 149 -8.01 -8.57 20.60
C SER A 149 -6.55 -9.00 20.86
N SER A 150 -5.59 -8.31 20.25
CA SER A 150 -4.17 -8.62 20.45
C SER A 150 -3.65 -8.10 21.79
N GLN A 151 -4.08 -6.91 22.24
CA GLN A 151 -3.71 -6.36 23.55
C GLN A 151 -4.22 -7.23 24.69
N SER A 152 -5.45 -7.74 24.61
CA SER A 152 -5.99 -8.67 25.59
C SER A 152 -5.20 -9.99 25.62
N ALA A 153 -4.80 -10.53 24.47
CA ALA A 153 -3.95 -11.73 24.39
C ALA A 153 -2.53 -11.49 24.94
N TRP A 154 -1.96 -10.30 24.75
CA TRP A 154 -0.67 -9.90 25.32
C TRP A 154 -0.75 -9.65 26.83
N GLN A 155 -1.86 -9.11 27.36
CA GLN A 155 -2.08 -8.99 28.81
C GLN A 155 -2.28 -10.35 29.48
N VAL A 156 -2.97 -11.28 28.81
CA VAL A 156 -3.15 -12.66 29.30
C VAL A 156 -1.82 -13.44 29.26
N ARG A 157 -0.96 -13.22 28.25
CA ARG A 157 0.38 -13.85 28.19
C ARG A 157 1.42 -13.15 29.06
N GLY A 158 1.35 -11.82 29.20
CA GLY A 158 2.25 -11.03 30.04
C GLY A 158 1.95 -11.15 31.54
N GLY A 159 0.77 -11.64 31.92
CA GLY A 159 0.42 -12.02 33.29
C GLY A 159 0.97 -13.38 33.73
N ALA A 160 1.51 -14.19 32.81
CA ALA A 160 2.12 -15.47 33.11
C ALA A 160 3.65 -15.36 33.06
N GLN A 161 4.25 -15.24 34.25
CA GLN A 161 5.69 -15.34 34.60
C GLN A 161 6.54 -14.05 34.46
N VAL A 162 6.58 -13.29 35.55
CA VAL A 162 7.84 -12.81 36.13
C VAL A 162 7.92 -13.39 37.55
N PRO A 163 8.60 -14.52 37.79
CA PRO A 163 9.05 -14.84 39.14
C PRO A 163 10.17 -13.85 39.46
N ALA A 164 9.95 -13.05 40.49
CA ALA A 164 10.98 -12.22 41.11
C ALA A 164 12.19 -13.10 41.48
N ALA A 165 13.31 -12.91 40.78
CA ALA A 165 14.61 -13.33 41.28
C ALA A 165 15.05 -12.28 42.32
N SER A 166 14.55 -12.48 43.54
CA SER A 166 15.12 -11.94 44.78
C SER A 166 15.99 -13.05 45.38
N SER A 167 17.15 -12.69 45.95
CA SER A 167 18.18 -13.54 46.61
C SER A 167 18.99 -14.42 45.65
N VAL A 168 20.33 -14.42 45.58
CA VAL A 168 21.44 -14.05 46.49
C VAL A 168 22.56 -13.40 45.68
#